data_AF-A0A367HXX6-F1
#
_entry.id   AF-A0A367HXX6-F1
#
_cell.length_a   1.000
_cell.length_b   1.000
_cell.length_c   1.000
_cell.angle_alpha   90.00
_cell.angle_beta   90.00
_cell.angle_gamma   90.00
#
_symmetry.space_group_name_H-M   'P 1'
#
loop_
_entity.id
_entity.type
_entity.pdbx_description
1 polymer ?
#
loop_
_entity_poly.entity_id
_entity_poly.type
_entity_poly.pdbx_seq_one_letter_code
_entity_poly.pdbx_strand_id
1 'polypeptide(L)' 'MTTPTNPIERLDVPLARLDADVKALVARQRARQVLETALTKTASESDRIAYAGDLFLIAHPEACSTDADYPNWQPGRAS' A
#
# COMPACT_ATOMS: atom_id res chain seq x y z
N MET A 1 13.17 42.46 -6.53
CA MET A 1 11.94 42.46 -5.71
C MET A 1 11.25 41.13 -5.94
N THR A 2 11.34 40.19 -4.99
CA THR A 2 10.63 38.91 -5.04
C THR A 2 9.25 39.11 -4.42
N THR A 3 8.21 38.97 -5.23
CA THR A 3 6.82 38.99 -4.76
C THR A 3 6.64 37.89 -3.71
N PRO A 4 6.09 38.18 -2.52
CA PRO A 4 5.85 37.14 -1.52
C PRO A 4 4.81 36.16 -2.06
N THR A 5 5.18 34.87 -2.11
CA THR A 5 4.27 33.77 -2.47
C THR A 5 3.03 33.81 -1.59
N ASN A 6 1.85 33.66 -2.19
CA ASN A 6 0.59 33.70 -1.47
C ASN A 6 0.56 32.53 -0.46
N PRO A 7 0.28 32.77 0.84
CA PRO A 7 0.24 31.71 1.85
C PRO A 7 -0.70 30.55 1.50
N ILE A 8 -1.73 30.79 0.69
CA ILE A 8 -2.70 29.76 0.25
C ILE A 8 -2.08 28.80 -0.78
N GLU A 9 -1.23 29.29 -1.69
CA GLU A 9 -0.56 28.45 -2.71
C GLU A 9 0.33 27.37 -2.07
N ARG A 10 0.75 27.56 -0.82
CA ARG A 10 1.49 26.56 -0.05
C ARG A 10 0.65 25.35 0.36
N LEU A 11 -0.67 25.44 0.25
CA LEU A 11 -1.62 24.36 0.54
C LEU A 11 -2.03 23.61 -0.73
N ASP A 12 -1.63 24.07 -1.91
CA ASP A 12 -1.97 23.42 -3.16
C ASP A 12 -1.26 22.06 -3.26
N VAL A 13 -2.07 21.01 -3.43
CA VAL A 13 -1.59 19.66 -3.72
C VAL A 13 -1.64 19.48 -5.23
N PRO A 14 -0.52 19.13 -5.91
CA PRO A 14 -0.53 18.88 -7.34
C PRO A 14 -1.57 17.81 -7.70
N LEU A 15 -2.40 18.08 -8.71
CA LEU A 15 -3.47 17.15 -9.12
C LEU A 15 -2.94 15.75 -9.42
N ALA A 16 -1.77 15.65 -10.06
CA ALA A 16 -1.13 14.36 -10.34
C ALA A 16 -0.79 13.56 -9.07
N ARG A 17 -0.40 14.25 -7.99
CA ARG A 17 -0.15 13.62 -6.69
C ARG A 17 -1.46 13.12 -6.08
N LEU A 18 -2.49 13.97 -6.09
CA LEU A 18 -3.81 13.58 -5.56
C LEU A 18 -4.40 12.38 -6.32
N ASP A 19 -4.28 12.36 -7.65
CA ASP A 19 -4.74 11.25 -8.49
C ASP A 19 -4.01 9.94 -8.15
N ALA A 20 -2.68 10.00 -7.94
CA ALA A 20 -1.90 8.85 -7.50
C ALA A 20 -2.35 8.33 -6.11
N ASP A 21 -2.54 9.25 -5.16
CA ASP A 21 -2.97 8.92 -3.79
C ASP A 21 -4.37 8.29 -3.77
N VAL A 22 -5.31 8.85 -4.55
CA VAL A 22 -6.67 8.31 -4.69
C VAL A 22 -6.65 6.92 -5.32
N LYS A 23 -5.88 6.71 -6.40
CA LYS A 23 -5.74 5.40 -7.03
C LYS A 23 -5.18 4.35 -6.07
N ALA A 24 -4.14 4.70 -5.32
CA ALA A 24 -3.55 3.82 -4.31
C ALA A 24 -4.55 3.49 -3.19
N LEU A 25 -5.33 4.48 -2.73
CA LEU A 25 -6.37 4.26 -1.72
C LEU A 25 -7.47 3.31 -2.21
N VAL A 26 -8.00 3.53 -3.42
CA VAL A 26 -9.03 2.68 -4.02
C VAL A 26 -8.51 1.25 -4.22
N ALA A 27 -7.27 1.08 -4.67
CA ALA A 27 -6.65 -0.23 -4.82
C ALA A 27 -6.57 -0.99 -3.48
N ARG A 28 -6.14 -0.31 -2.40
CA ARG A 28 -6.11 -0.89 -1.04
C ARG A 28 -7.49 -1.27 -0.53
N GLN A 29 -8.50 -0.41 -0.72
CA GLN A 29 -9.88 -0.71 -0.34
C GLN A 29 -10.42 -1.95 -1.05
N ARG A 30 -10.18 -2.07 -2.37
CA ARG A 30 -10.62 -3.24 -3.14
C ARG A 30 -9.93 -4.51 -2.67
N ALA A 31 -8.61 -4.48 -2.46
CA ALA A 31 -7.86 -5.63 -1.98
C ALA A 31 -8.36 -6.11 -0.62
N ARG A 32 -8.60 -5.17 0.32
CA ARG A 32 -9.19 -5.46 1.63
C ARG A 32 -10.55 -6.14 1.51
N GLN A 33 -11.45 -5.60 0.70
CA GLN A 33 -12.81 -6.16 0.53
C GLN A 33 -12.79 -7.58 -0.02
N VAL A 34 -11.87 -7.88 -0.95
CA VAL A 34 -11.68 -9.23 -1.50
C VAL A 34 -11.24 -10.20 -0.40
N LEU A 35 -10.26 -9.81 0.42
CA LEU A 35 -9.74 -10.66 1.50
C LEU A 35 -10.76 -10.87 2.62
N GLU A 36 -11.49 -9.83 3.03
CA GLU A 36 -12.59 -9.97 4.00
C GLU A 36 -13.66 -10.95 3.48
N THR A 37 -14.00 -10.86 2.19
CA THR A 37 -14.92 -11.82 1.55
C THR A 37 -14.33 -13.24 1.53
N ALA A 38 -13.05 -13.40 1.20
CA ALA A 38 -12.38 -14.70 1.18
C ALA A 38 -12.32 -15.33 2.58
N LEU A 39 -12.02 -14.52 3.60
CA LEU A 39 -11.94 -14.94 5.00
C LEU A 39 -13.26 -15.51 5.51
N THR A 40 -14.40 -14.90 5.15
CA THR A 40 -15.72 -15.43 5.52
C THR A 40 -16.11 -16.72 4.81
N LYS A 41 -15.48 -17.02 3.67
CA LYS A 41 -15.82 -18.18 2.82
C LYS A 41 -14.89 -19.37 2.97
N THR A 42 -13.67 -19.16 3.48
CA THR A 42 -12.71 -20.26 3.60
C THR A 42 -12.98 -21.14 4.82
N ALA A 43 -12.83 -22.45 4.61
CA ALA A 43 -12.83 -23.47 5.67
C ALA A 43 -11.41 -23.87 6.10
N SER A 44 -10.38 -23.41 5.38
CA SER A 44 -8.97 -23.70 5.66
C SER A 44 -8.44 -22.75 6.73
N GLU A 45 -7.92 -23.31 7.83
CA GLU A 45 -7.30 -22.50 8.88
C GLU A 45 -6.04 -21.79 8.38
N SER A 46 -5.27 -22.45 7.50
CA SER A 46 -4.10 -21.83 6.86
C SER A 46 -4.48 -20.60 6.04
N ASP A 47 -5.59 -20.67 5.31
CA ASP A 47 -6.06 -19.54 4.50
C ASP A 47 -6.51 -18.38 5.40
N ARG A 48 -7.15 -18.68 6.53
CA ARG A 48 -7.57 -17.64 7.48
C ARG A 48 -6.38 -16.87 8.03
N ILE A 49 -5.32 -17.59 8.41
CA ILE A 49 -4.07 -16.98 8.89
C ILE A 49 -3.44 -16.13 7.78
N ALA A 50 -3.37 -16.65 6.56
CA ALA A 50 -2.81 -15.92 5.41
C ALA A 50 -3.60 -14.63 5.14
N TYR A 51 -4.93 -14.70 5.01
CA TYR A 51 -5.77 -13.53 4.75
C TYR A 51 -5.72 -12.52 5.89
N ALA A 52 -5.64 -12.95 7.15
CA ALA A 52 -5.45 -12.05 8.28
C ALA A 52 -4.11 -11.30 8.21
N GLY A 53 -3.04 -11.99 7.82
CA GLY A 53 -1.73 -11.38 7.56
C GLY A 53 -1.79 -10.37 6.41
N ASP A 54 -2.43 -10.73 5.29
CA ASP A 54 -2.57 -9.85 4.13
C ASP A 54 -3.38 -8.58 4.48
N LEU A 55 -4.46 -8.74 5.27
CA LEU A 55 -5.25 -7.60 5.76
C LEU A 55 -4.42 -6.64 6.62
N PHE A 56 -3.53 -7.18 7.46
CA PHE A 56 -2.60 -6.37 8.25
C PHE A 56 -1.64 -5.61 7.34
N LEU A 57 -1.01 -6.28 6.38
CA LEU A 57 -0.04 -5.65 5.47
C LEU A 57 -0.67 -4.58 4.56
N ILE A 58 -1.94 -4.74 4.17
CA ILE A 58 -2.68 -3.70 3.43
C ILE A 58 -2.92 -2.46 4.30
N ALA A 59 -3.19 -2.64 5.59
CA ALA A 59 -3.39 -1.55 6.55
C ALA A 59 -2.07 -0.87 6.95
N HIS A 60 -0.98 -1.63 6.92
CA HIS A 60 0.36 -1.23 7.36
C HIS A 60 1.39 -1.39 6.24
N PRO A 61 1.31 -0.62 5.15
CA PRO A 61 2.27 -0.73 4.05
C PRO A 61 3.73 -0.43 4.47
N GLU A 62 3.93 0.30 5.57
CA GLU A 62 5.23 0.53 6.21
C GLU A 62 5.86 -0.73 6.80
N ALA A 63 5.06 -1.78 7.05
CA ALA A 63 5.54 -3.06 7.55
C ALA A 63 5.99 -4.00 6.40
N CYS A 64 5.67 -3.66 5.14
CA CYS A 64 6.14 -4.40 4.00
C CYS A 64 7.64 -4.16 3.80
N SER A 65 8.39 -5.23 3.53
CA SER A 65 9.78 -5.09 3.13
C SER A 65 9.91 -4.36 1.80
N THR A 66 11.00 -3.61 1.69
CA THR A 66 11.45 -2.85 0.53
C THR A 66 12.79 -3.38 0.06
N ASP A 67 13.22 -2.96 -1.14
CA ASP A 67 14.55 -3.33 -1.67
C ASP A 67 15.70 -2.89 -0.75
N ALA A 68 15.48 -1.82 0.03
CA ALA A 68 16.45 -1.34 1.00
C ALA A 68 16.68 -2.31 2.17
N ASP A 69 15.69 -3.14 2.49
CA ASP A 69 15.81 -4.14 3.57
C ASP A 69 16.69 -5.33 3.15
N TYR A 70 16.86 -5.52 1.84
CA TYR A 70 17.61 -6.64 1.27
C TYR A 70 18.50 -6.20 0.09
N PRO A 71 19.49 -5.30 0.32
CA PRO A 71 20.21 -4.61 -0.76
C PRO A 71 21.04 -5.52 -1.68
N ASN A 72 21.37 -6.73 -1.23
CA ASN A 72 22.16 -7.71 -2.00
C ASN A 72 21.37 -8.98 -2.34
N TRP A 73 20.07 -9.02 -2.03
CA TRP A 73 19.26 -10.18 -2.36
C TRP A 73 19.04 -10.23 -3.87
N GLN A 74 19.39 -11.36 -4.48
CA GLN A 74 19.03 -11.66 -5.87
C GLN A 74 18.03 -12.82 -5.89
N PRO A 75 16.75 -12.57 -6.24
CA PRO A 75 15.74 -13.62 -6.31
C PRO A 75 16.16 -14.69 -7.32
N GLY A 76 16.12 -15.96 -6.92
CA GLY A 76 16.28 -17.07 -7.86
C GLY A 76 17.70 -17.29 -8.39
N ARG A 77 18.76 -17.07 -7.59
CA ARG A 77 20.07 -17.68 -7.91
C ARG A 77 19.93 -19.20 -7.90
N ALA A 78 19.68 -19.75 -9.08
CA ALA A 78 19.85 -21.15 -9.39
C ALA A 78 21.31 -21.52 -9.11
N SER A 79 21.52 -22.37 -8.11
CA SER A 79 22.69 -23.24 -8.02
C SER A 79 22.55 -24.37 -9.02
#